data_AF-A0A444ZTT7-F1
#
_entry.id   AF-A0A444ZTT7-F1
#
_cell.length_a   1.000
_cell.length_b   1.000
_cell.length_c   1.000
_cell.angle_alpha   90.00
_cell.angle_beta   90.00
_cell.angle_gamma   90.00
#
_symmetry.space_group_name_H-M   'P 1'
#
loop_
_entity.id
_entity.type
_entity.pdbx_description
1 polymer ?
#
loop_
_entity_poly.entity_id
_entity_poly.type
_entity_poly.pdbx_seq_one_letter_code
_entity_poly.pdbx_strand_id
1 'polypeptide(L)'
;MHSRQVLHGAERGETAALFLSPLRPIFKNPSEVHSHTGSQFTFFLTAPLSAFCQMIGVSPNEADADFYNEAENILANTFSEWEIILCSSTSMDLVWAQIITDPFIRRLILRFIFCRSLLSFFCPPGESEQYIPLCLPQLPPSVSPKAEAVRSVVTHLAMHFDVTDSFHFTDI
;
A
#
# COMPACT_ATOMS: atom_id res chain seq x y z
N MET A 1 -0.63 -0.75 -28.69
CA MET A 1 -2.02 -0.30 -28.52
C MET A 1 -2.63 -1.04 -27.33
N HIS A 2 -2.63 -0.45 -26.13
CA HIS A 2 -3.38 -0.97 -24.98
C HIS A 2 -4.29 0.12 -24.42
N SER A 3 -5.52 0.13 -24.92
CA SER A 3 -6.73 0.69 -24.32
C SER A 3 -7.03 -0.05 -23.00
N ARG A 4 -7.51 0.50 -21.87
CA ARG A 4 -8.29 1.71 -21.58
C ARG A 4 -8.02 2.14 -20.11
N GLN A 5 -7.41 3.31 -19.89
CA GLN A 5 -7.67 4.08 -18.66
C GLN A 5 -8.85 5.04 -18.94
N VAL A 6 -10.03 4.47 -19.16
CA VAL A 6 -11.29 5.23 -19.06
C VAL A 6 -12.32 4.27 -18.47
N LEU A 7 -12.25 4.08 -17.17
CA LEU A 7 -13.42 3.73 -16.38
C LEU A 7 -13.90 5.05 -15.77
N HIS A 8 -14.57 5.86 -16.59
CA HIS A 8 -15.48 6.85 -16.02
C HIS A 8 -16.58 6.03 -15.35
N GLY A 9 -16.82 6.24 -14.05
CA GLY A 9 -17.77 5.49 -13.22
C GLY A 9 -19.25 5.59 -13.63
N ALA A 10 -19.54 5.88 -14.90
CA ALA A 10 -20.87 6.04 -15.47
C ALA A 10 -21.33 4.82 -16.30
N GLU A 11 -20.46 3.87 -16.67
CA GLU A 11 -20.82 2.83 -17.67
C GLU A 11 -21.66 1.66 -17.11
N ARG A 12 -22.03 1.66 -15.82
CA ARG A 12 -22.89 0.62 -15.23
C ARG A 12 -23.97 1.07 -14.26
N GLY A 13 -24.22 2.37 -14.12
CA GLY A 13 -25.36 2.90 -13.36
C GLY A 13 -25.23 2.91 -11.83
N GLU A 14 -24.21 2.28 -11.25
CA GLU A 14 -23.94 2.30 -9.80
C GLU A 14 -22.53 2.82 -9.51
N THR A 15 -22.41 3.71 -8.53
CA THR A 15 -21.14 4.24 -8.07
C THR A 15 -20.39 3.14 -7.31
N ALA A 16 -19.17 2.81 -7.75
CA ALA A 16 -18.38 1.71 -7.19
C ALA A 16 -17.00 2.18 -6.72
N ALA A 17 -16.54 1.58 -5.63
CA ALA A 17 -15.17 1.70 -5.15
C ALA A 17 -14.34 0.57 -5.74
N LEU A 18 -13.20 0.92 -6.34
CA LEU A 18 -12.32 -0.02 -7.02
C LEU A 18 -10.91 0.09 -6.47
N PHE A 19 -10.28 -1.06 -6.25
CA PHE A 19 -8.84 -1.18 -6.14
C PHE A 19 -8.30 -1.86 -7.39
N LEU A 20 -7.31 -1.25 -8.02
CA LEU A 20 -6.67 -1.71 -9.24
C LEU A 20 -5.22 -2.10 -8.89
N SER A 21 -4.88 -3.36 -9.15
CA SER A 21 -3.50 -3.83 -8.98
C SER A 21 -2.55 -3.10 -9.93
N PRO A 22 -1.25 -2.99 -9.58
CA PRO A 22 -0.24 -2.51 -10.51
C PRO A 22 -0.19 -3.38 -11.77
N LEU A 23 0.31 -2.81 -12.87
CA LEU A 23 0.55 -3.56 -14.10
C LEU A 23 1.74 -4.51 -13.96
N ARG A 24 2.70 -4.15 -13.10
CA ARG A 24 3.90 -4.94 -12.83
C ARG A 24 4.17 -5.00 -11.34
N PRO A 25 4.54 -6.17 -10.80
CA PRO A 25 5.05 -6.24 -9.45
C PRO A 25 6.47 -5.66 -9.40
N ILE A 26 6.92 -5.31 -8.19
CA ILE A 26 8.28 -4.81 -7.95
C ILE A 26 8.91 -5.54 -6.78
N PHE A 27 10.14 -6.02 -6.95
CA PHE A 27 10.87 -6.74 -5.91
C PHE A 27 12.34 -6.33 -5.97
N LYS A 28 13.02 -6.32 -4.82
CA LYS A 28 14.47 -6.07 -4.76
C LYS A 28 15.25 -7.10 -5.58
N ASN A 29 14.90 -8.38 -5.43
CA ASN A 29 15.50 -9.50 -6.13
C ASN A 29 14.42 -10.35 -6.84
N PRO A 30 14.00 -9.98 -8.07
CA PRO A 30 12.91 -10.67 -8.78
C PRO A 30 13.17 -12.16 -9.01
N SER A 31 14.43 -12.59 -9.10
CA SER A 31 14.84 -13.98 -9.31
C SER A 31 14.59 -14.90 -8.11
N GLU A 32 14.49 -14.35 -6.90
CA GLU A 32 14.31 -15.10 -5.65
C GLU A 32 12.84 -15.24 -5.27
N VAL A 33 11.94 -14.54 -5.99
CA VAL A 33 10.51 -14.58 -5.72
C VAL A 33 9.93 -15.87 -6.29
N HIS A 34 9.62 -16.80 -5.39
CA HIS A 34 8.92 -18.02 -5.76
C HIS A 34 7.55 -17.72 -6.36
N SER A 35 7.33 -18.17 -7.61
CA SER A 35 6.08 -18.07 -8.38
C SER A 35 4.85 -18.75 -7.73
N HIS A 36 4.98 -19.28 -6.52
CA HIS A 36 3.91 -19.96 -5.77
C HIS A 36 3.03 -18.98 -5.00
N THR A 37 3.49 -17.74 -4.81
CA THR A 37 2.69 -16.66 -4.23
C THR A 37 1.88 -16.00 -5.34
N GLY A 38 0.59 -15.72 -5.10
CA GLY A 38 -0.29 -15.06 -6.06
C GLY A 38 0.16 -13.63 -6.38
N SER A 39 -0.76 -12.78 -6.86
CA SER A 39 -0.44 -11.37 -7.13
C SER A 39 0.17 -10.69 -5.90
N GLN A 40 1.30 -9.99 -6.08
CA GLN A 40 1.95 -9.17 -5.04
C GLN A 40 0.94 -8.22 -4.38
N PHE A 41 0.06 -7.62 -5.18
CA PHE A 41 -0.98 -6.73 -4.70
C PHE A 41 -1.93 -7.44 -3.74
N THR A 42 -2.43 -8.62 -4.11
CA THR A 42 -3.29 -9.43 -3.24
C THR A 42 -2.56 -9.83 -1.96
N PHE A 43 -1.26 -10.13 -2.04
CA PHE A 43 -0.47 -10.49 -0.87
C PHE A 43 -0.38 -9.33 0.13
N PHE A 44 -0.17 -8.10 -0.34
CA PHE A 44 -0.25 -6.92 0.53
C PHE A 44 -1.64 -6.75 1.18
N LEU A 45 -2.72 -7.02 0.44
CA LEU A 45 -4.08 -6.91 0.94
C LEU A 45 -4.42 -7.98 2.00
N THR A 46 -3.70 -9.10 2.05
CA THR A 46 -3.97 -10.20 2.99
C THR A 46 -2.96 -10.29 4.14
N ALA A 47 -1.67 -10.06 3.86
CA ALA A 47 -0.55 -10.17 4.79
C ALA A 47 0.49 -9.05 4.51
N PRO A 48 0.24 -7.80 4.95
CA PRO A 48 1.01 -6.63 4.55
C PRO A 48 2.49 -6.70 4.93
N LEU A 49 2.82 -7.14 6.16
CA LEU A 49 4.21 -7.25 6.59
C LEU A 49 4.96 -8.31 5.78
N SER A 50 4.37 -9.50 5.62
CA SER A 50 4.99 -10.57 4.84
C SER A 50 5.19 -10.19 3.37
N ALA A 51 4.25 -9.46 2.78
CA ALA A 51 4.38 -8.93 1.42
C ALA A 51 5.49 -7.87 1.32
N PHE A 52 5.63 -7.01 2.33
CA PHE A 52 6.74 -6.07 2.44
C PHE A 52 8.09 -6.81 2.54
N CYS A 53 8.22 -7.79 3.43
CA CYS A 53 9.44 -8.58 3.59
C CYS A 53 9.84 -9.26 2.27
N GLN A 54 8.87 -9.89 1.59
CA GLN A 54 9.10 -10.47 0.26
C GLN A 54 9.54 -9.41 -0.77
N MET A 55 8.93 -8.23 -0.76
CA MET A 55 9.28 -7.11 -1.65
C MET A 55 10.74 -6.68 -1.47
N ILE A 56 11.23 -6.59 -0.23
CA ILE A 56 12.61 -6.18 0.09
C ILE A 56 13.62 -7.33 0.08
N GLY A 57 13.19 -8.56 -0.23
CA GLY A 57 14.06 -9.74 -0.30
C GLY A 57 14.46 -10.32 1.07
N VAL A 58 13.64 -10.10 2.09
CA VAL A 58 13.86 -10.60 3.46
C VAL A 58 12.93 -11.77 3.73
N SER A 59 13.49 -12.89 4.17
CA SER A 59 12.74 -14.06 4.64
C SER A 59 12.72 -14.11 6.17
N PRO A 60 11.56 -14.27 6.82
CA PRO A 60 11.49 -14.45 8.27
C PRO A 60 12.29 -15.68 8.72
N ASN A 61 13.11 -15.51 9.76
CA ASN A 61 13.78 -16.59 10.47
C ASN A 61 13.22 -16.67 11.90
N GLU A 62 13.12 -17.88 12.48
CA GLU A 62 12.60 -18.09 13.83
C GLU A 62 13.42 -17.36 14.91
N ALA A 63 14.72 -17.13 14.66
CA ALA A 63 15.60 -16.36 15.54
C ALA A 63 15.24 -14.86 15.63
N ASP A 64 14.42 -14.35 14.71
CA ASP A 64 14.09 -12.92 14.59
C ASP A 64 12.67 -12.60 15.09
N ALA A 65 12.05 -13.49 15.87
CA ALA A 65 10.65 -13.35 16.28
C ALA A 65 10.33 -11.99 16.94
N ASP A 66 11.20 -11.51 17.84
CA ASP A 66 11.03 -10.21 18.51
C ASP A 66 11.13 -9.03 17.52
N PHE A 67 12.03 -9.13 16.54
CA PHE A 67 12.20 -8.12 15.50
C PHE A 67 10.95 -7.99 14.62
N TYR A 68 10.35 -9.13 14.23
CA TYR A 68 9.10 -9.15 13.46
C TYR A 68 7.89 -8.74 14.29
N ASN A 69 7.84 -9.09 15.58
CA ASN A 69 6.80 -8.61 16.49
C ASN A 69 6.83 -7.08 16.62
N GLU A 70 8.01 -6.47 16.68
CA GLU A 70 8.13 -5.02 16.68
C GLU A 70 7.64 -4.40 15.37
N ALA A 71 7.98 -5.00 14.21
CA ALA A 71 7.46 -4.55 12.92
C ALA A 71 5.93 -4.67 12.81
N GLU A 72 5.33 -5.74 13.35
CA GLU A 72 3.87 -5.87 13.45
C GLU A 72 3.26 -4.79 14.35
N ASN A 73 3.91 -4.45 15.47
CA ASN A 73 3.46 -3.35 16.34
C ASN A 73 3.52 -2.00 15.63
N ILE A 74 4.59 -1.71 14.88
CA ILE A 74 4.71 -0.50 14.05
C ILE A 74 3.53 -0.41 13.07
N LEU A 75 3.22 -1.51 12.38
CA LEU A 75 2.11 -1.59 11.43
C LEU A 75 0.74 -1.45 12.10
N ALA A 76 0.53 -2.09 13.26
CA ALA A 76 -0.73 -2.01 13.99
C ALA A 76 -1.01 -0.58 14.46
N ASN A 77 -0.02 0.09 15.06
CA ASN A 77 -0.10 1.49 15.49
C ASN A 77 -0.36 2.42 14.30
N THR A 78 0.36 2.21 13.20
CA THR A 78 0.16 2.96 11.95
C THR A 78 -1.28 2.83 11.46
N PHE A 79 -1.80 1.61 11.39
CA PHE A 79 -3.15 1.38 10.87
C PHE A 79 -4.21 2.03 11.75
N SER A 80 -4.03 2.03 13.07
CA SER A 80 -4.90 2.80 13.98
C SER A 80 -4.83 4.31 13.73
N GLU A 81 -3.65 4.87 13.52
CA GLU A 81 -3.48 6.30 13.20
C GLU A 81 -4.15 6.66 11.86
N TRP A 82 -3.85 5.90 10.81
CA TRP A 82 -4.45 6.12 9.49
C TRP A 82 -5.95 5.89 9.49
N GLU A 83 -6.48 4.97 10.31
CA GLU A 83 -7.91 4.79 10.50
C GLU A 83 -8.56 6.07 11.04
N ILE A 84 -7.94 6.72 12.04
CA ILE A 84 -8.42 7.99 12.59
C ILE A 84 -8.39 9.09 11.52
N ILE A 85 -7.28 9.22 10.77
CA ILE A 85 -7.15 10.21 9.69
C ILE A 85 -8.22 9.98 8.62
N LEU A 86 -8.44 8.73 8.24
CA LEU A 86 -9.37 8.35 7.19
C LEU A 86 -10.83 8.59 7.62
N CYS A 87 -11.20 8.16 8.83
CA CYS A 87 -12.56 8.32 9.36
C CYS A 87 -12.91 9.78 9.73
N SER A 88 -11.92 10.63 10.00
CA SER A 88 -12.13 12.06 10.28
C SER A 88 -12.06 12.95 9.04
N SER A 89 -11.74 12.39 7.87
CA SER A 89 -11.60 13.14 6.63
C SER A 89 -12.94 13.67 6.12
N THR A 90 -13.03 15.00 5.96
CA THR A 90 -14.21 15.68 5.39
C THR A 90 -14.21 15.73 3.86
N SER A 91 -13.09 15.38 3.21
CA SER A 91 -12.92 15.43 1.75
C SER A 91 -13.04 14.04 1.08
N MET A 92 -13.68 13.09 1.75
CA MET A 92 -13.84 11.73 1.23
C MET A 92 -15.01 11.64 0.25
N ASP A 93 -14.81 10.94 -0.87
CA ASP A 93 -15.90 10.63 -1.79
C ASP A 93 -17.00 9.80 -1.09
N LEU A 94 -18.26 10.05 -1.45
CA LEU A 94 -19.42 9.40 -0.83
C LEU A 94 -19.37 7.87 -0.89
N VAL A 95 -18.79 7.30 -1.96
CA VAL A 95 -18.66 5.84 -2.09
C VAL A 95 -17.76 5.29 -0.99
N TRP A 96 -16.61 5.92 -0.75
CA TRP A 96 -15.70 5.53 0.32
C TRP A 96 -16.34 5.79 1.69
N ALA A 97 -17.04 6.92 1.86
CA ALA A 97 -17.70 7.28 3.11
C ALA A 97 -18.79 6.29 3.53
N GLN A 98 -19.46 5.64 2.58
CA GLN A 98 -20.45 4.60 2.88
C GLN A 98 -19.78 3.29 3.31
N ILE A 99 -18.78 2.82 2.57
CA ILE A 99 -18.19 1.50 2.80
C ILE A 99 -17.16 1.47 3.93
N ILE A 100 -16.58 2.61 4.30
CA ILE A 100 -15.62 2.70 5.41
C ILE A 100 -16.25 2.33 6.76
N THR A 101 -17.58 2.38 6.87
CA THR A 101 -18.31 1.93 8.06
C THR A 101 -18.11 0.43 8.32
N ASP A 102 -17.89 -0.36 7.27
CA ASP A 102 -17.57 -1.78 7.37
C ASP A 102 -16.11 -1.97 7.83
N PRO A 103 -15.86 -2.67 8.96
CA PRO A 103 -14.53 -2.83 9.52
C PRO A 103 -13.60 -3.70 8.66
N PHE A 104 -14.13 -4.63 7.87
CA PHE A 104 -13.34 -5.45 6.97
C PHE A 104 -12.87 -4.63 5.77
N ILE A 105 -13.77 -3.87 5.14
CA ILE A 105 -13.41 -2.95 4.05
C ILE A 105 -12.46 -1.86 4.54
N ARG A 106 -12.69 -1.30 5.73
CA ARG A 106 -11.77 -0.33 6.33
C ARG A 106 -10.36 -0.89 6.49
N ARG A 107 -10.23 -2.11 7.01
CA ARG A 107 -8.94 -2.83 7.08
C ARG A 107 -8.32 -3.02 5.70
N LEU A 108 -9.14 -3.34 4.68
CA LEU A 108 -8.68 -3.50 3.31
C LEU A 108 -8.16 -2.17 2.72
N ILE A 109 -8.83 -1.05 2.98
CA ILE A 109 -8.38 0.29 2.57
C ILE A 109 -7.04 0.63 3.22
N LEU A 110 -6.84 0.35 4.51
CA LEU A 110 -5.57 0.61 5.21
C LEU A 110 -4.43 -0.20 4.61
N ARG A 111 -4.66 -1.49 4.31
CA ARG A 111 -3.68 -2.35 3.63
C ARG A 111 -3.40 -1.89 2.19
N PHE A 112 -4.41 -1.37 1.49
CA PHE A 112 -4.23 -0.73 0.19
C PHE A 112 -3.36 0.53 0.29
N ILE A 113 -3.61 1.40 1.27
CA ILE A 113 -2.81 2.62 1.50
C ILE A 113 -1.36 2.22 1.77
N PHE A 114 -1.13 1.21 2.62
CA PHE A 114 0.20 0.69 2.90
C PHE A 114 0.92 0.20 1.64
N CYS A 115 0.26 -0.68 0.87
CA CYS A 115 0.75 -1.20 -0.40
C CYS A 115 1.13 -0.08 -1.37
N ARG A 116 0.20 0.87 -1.60
CA ARG A 116 0.40 2.00 -2.51
C ARG A 116 1.59 2.85 -2.08
N SER A 117 1.75 3.07 -0.79
CA SER A 117 2.79 3.95 -0.25
C SER A 117 4.16 3.32 -0.38
N LEU A 118 4.31 2.05 0.03
CA LEU A 118 5.55 1.30 -0.17
C LEU A 118 5.98 1.29 -1.63
N LEU A 119 5.07 0.91 -2.54
CA LEU A 119 5.37 0.83 -3.96
C LEU A 119 5.72 2.19 -4.56
N SER A 120 5.14 3.29 -4.06
CA SER A 120 5.46 4.63 -4.54
C SER A 120 6.87 5.10 -4.20
N PHE A 121 7.40 4.67 -3.06
CA PHE A 121 8.77 5.00 -2.63
C PHE A 121 9.79 3.97 -3.10
N PHE A 122 9.39 2.72 -3.32
CA PHE A 122 10.26 1.66 -3.80
C PHE A 122 10.44 1.66 -5.33
N CYS A 123 9.47 2.22 -6.07
CA CYS A 123 9.54 2.33 -7.53
C CYS A 123 10.64 3.29 -7.99
N PRO A 124 11.43 2.93 -9.03
CA PRO A 124 12.36 3.85 -9.67
C PRO A 124 11.67 5.17 -10.09
N PRO A 125 12.34 6.33 -9.92
CA PRO A 125 11.80 7.60 -10.35
C PRO A 125 11.45 7.59 -11.85
N GLY A 126 10.23 8.02 -12.21
CA GLY A 126 9.77 8.11 -13.59
C GLY A 126 9.03 6.88 -14.13
N GLU A 127 8.95 5.77 -13.39
CA GLU A 127 8.23 4.55 -13.81
C GLU A 127 6.92 4.29 -13.03
N SER A 128 6.49 5.27 -12.22
CA SER A 128 5.42 5.13 -11.22
C SER A 128 4.09 4.57 -11.73
N GLU A 129 3.72 4.83 -12.98
CA GLU A 129 2.40 4.43 -13.51
C GLU A 129 2.22 2.91 -13.67
N GLN A 130 3.30 2.15 -13.79
CA GLN A 130 3.23 0.69 -13.98
C GLN A 130 3.26 -0.09 -12.66
N TYR A 131 3.82 0.51 -11.61
CA TYR A 131 4.14 -0.17 -10.35
C TYR A 131 3.25 0.25 -9.17
N ILE A 132 2.50 1.35 -9.29
CA ILE A 132 1.67 1.87 -8.20
C ILE A 132 0.21 1.41 -8.39
N PRO A 133 -0.42 0.83 -7.35
CA PRO A 133 -1.82 0.46 -7.40
C PRO A 133 -2.71 1.72 -7.34
N LEU A 134 -3.84 1.66 -8.05
CA LEU A 134 -4.78 2.79 -8.15
C LEU A 134 -6.09 2.47 -7.43
N CYS A 135 -6.79 3.51 -7.01
CA CYS A 135 -8.15 3.40 -6.52
C CYS A 135 -9.06 4.38 -7.24
N LEU A 136 -10.33 4.00 -7.41
CA LEU A 136 -11.37 4.85 -7.98
C LEU A 136 -12.60 4.78 -7.06
N PRO A 137 -13.19 5.91 -6.63
CA PRO A 137 -12.61 7.27 -6.72
C PRO A 137 -11.30 7.38 -5.92
N GLN A 138 -10.58 8.49 -6.04
CA GLN A 138 -9.33 8.66 -5.30
C GLN A 138 -9.60 8.80 -3.79
N LEU A 139 -8.73 8.20 -2.97
CA LEU A 139 -8.75 8.40 -1.52
C LEU A 139 -8.32 9.85 -1.15
N PRO A 140 -8.68 10.35 0.04
CA PRO A 140 -8.31 11.69 0.50
C PRO A 140 -6.80 11.96 0.44
N PRO A 141 -6.38 13.22 0.19
CA PRO A 141 -4.95 13.59 0.17
C PRO A 141 -4.20 13.30 1.48
N SER A 142 -4.90 13.27 2.61
CA SER A 142 -4.36 12.97 3.95
C SER A 142 -3.79 11.56 4.08
N VAL A 143 -4.16 10.64 3.18
CA VAL A 143 -3.62 9.27 3.08
C VAL A 143 -2.91 9.03 1.74
N SER A 144 -2.48 10.10 1.07
CA SER A 144 -1.61 10.00 -0.10
C SER A 144 -0.20 9.56 0.34
N PRO A 145 0.58 8.88 -0.52
CA PRO A 145 1.94 8.48 -0.14
C PRO A 145 2.84 9.65 0.29
N LYS A 146 2.57 10.87 -0.20
CA LYS A 146 3.31 12.08 0.13
C LYS A 146 2.84 12.76 1.43
N ALA A 147 1.72 12.33 2.02
CA ALA A 147 1.28 12.86 3.29
C ALA A 147 2.28 12.48 4.39
N GLU A 148 2.60 13.42 5.29
CA GLU A 148 3.66 13.22 6.29
C GLU A 148 3.39 12.00 7.19
N ALA A 149 2.14 11.81 7.64
CA ALA A 149 1.74 10.65 8.43
C ALA A 149 1.93 9.30 7.70
N VAL A 150 1.92 9.31 6.36
CA VAL A 150 2.16 8.11 5.56
C VAL A 150 3.65 7.94 5.28
N ARG A 151 4.33 9.02 4.87
CA ARG A 151 5.76 9.05 4.56
C ARG A 151 6.60 8.64 5.78
N SER A 152 6.33 9.21 6.94
CA SER A 152 7.04 8.93 8.19
C SER A 152 7.06 7.44 8.53
N VAL A 153 5.93 6.75 8.35
CA VAL A 153 5.85 5.31 8.63
C VAL A 153 6.66 4.49 7.64
N VAL A 154 6.57 4.79 6.34
CA VAL A 154 7.36 4.05 5.34
C VAL A 154 8.85 4.23 5.61
N THR A 155 9.27 5.45 5.96
CA THR A 155 10.65 5.74 6.38
C THR A 155 11.03 4.95 7.64
N HIS A 156 10.19 4.96 8.67
CA HIS A 156 10.44 4.24 9.92
C HIS A 156 10.57 2.72 9.70
N LEU A 157 9.69 2.14 8.89
CA LEU A 157 9.75 0.72 8.55
C LEU A 157 11.00 0.39 7.72
N ALA A 158 11.37 1.24 6.76
CA ALA A 158 12.60 1.05 5.99
C ALA A 158 13.86 1.15 6.87
N MET A 159 13.86 2.04 7.88
CA MET A 159 14.92 2.14 8.88
C MET A 159 14.98 0.90 9.78
N HIS A 160 13.82 0.41 10.25
CA HIS A 160 13.73 -0.80 11.08
C HIS A 160 14.33 -2.01 10.38
N PHE A 161 14.13 -2.13 9.07
CA PHE A 161 14.67 -3.23 8.25
C PHE A 161 16.05 -2.95 7.64
N ASP A 162 16.67 -1.81 7.92
CA ASP A 162 17.96 -1.39 7.33
C ASP A 162 17.97 -1.46 5.78
N VAL A 163 16.87 -0.97 5.17
CA VAL A 163 16.65 -0.96 3.72
C VAL A 163 16.35 0.42 3.16
N THR A 164 16.65 1.50 3.88
CA THR A 164 16.38 2.88 3.43
C THR A 164 16.98 3.19 2.07
N ASP A 165 18.13 2.61 1.74
CA ASP A 165 18.82 2.80 0.44
C ASP A 165 18.04 2.22 -0.75
N SER A 166 17.06 1.34 -0.49
CA SER A 166 16.17 0.79 -1.51
C SER A 166 14.92 1.65 -1.76
N PHE A 167 14.75 2.75 -1.02
CA PHE A 167 13.60 3.65 -1.12
C PHE A 167 14.03 5.04 -1.59
N HIS A 168 13.21 5.65 -2.44
CA HIS A 168 13.40 6.98 -2.98
C HIS A 168 12.51 7.98 -2.24
N PHE A 169 12.88 8.29 -1.00
CA PHE A 169 12.27 9.41 -0.27
C PHE A 169 12.74 10.71 -0.92
N THR A 170 11.90 11.33 -1.74
CA THR A 170 12.20 12.68 -2.24
C THR A 170 12.05 13.65 -1.08
N ASP A 171 13.10 14.45 -0.83
CA ASP A 171 12.99 15.64 0.02
C ASP A 171 12.05 16.62 -0.67
N ILE A 172 11.00 17.02 0.04
CA ILE A 172 10.11 18.11 -0.37
C ILE A 172 10.80 19.43 -0.07
#